data_AF-A0AAN6FVB1-F1
#
_entry.id   AF-A0AAN6FVB1-F1
#
_cell.length_a   1.000
_cell.length_b   1.000
_cell.length_c   1.000
_cell.angle_alpha   90.00
_cell.angle_beta   90.00
_cell.angle_gamma   90.00
#
_symmetry.space_group_name_H-M   'P 1'
#
loop_
_entity.id
_entity.type
_entity.pdbx_description
1 polymer ?
#
loop_
_entity_poly.entity_id
_entity_poly.type
_entity_poly.pdbx_seq_one_letter_code
_entity_poly.pdbx_strand_id
1 'polypeptide(L)'
;MPLPPINPPLVNSSNPWATTADDLQHFFDCPHTGAVTTRTSLLQPFDHNPAIHQHTFFNPHSHSLKPSNISDGEVPADYSASLNTLGYSPIPLSAYLAMIPKVTHASSLPSEERASKPFILSVTGSPAEVAICYHQIRTAQTSIQNPLCMEINLSCPNIPGKPPPAYSGAELSEYLRVLAEELGKPVEGGRRVAVGVKTPPFTYHEQFRTLVEALLDSCKPGCPVDFITATNTLGSCLVLAGDDDVGVGGGGGEGIPAINSATGEGIGGMAGSALHPLALGNVRMIRGMLDEHEELRGVGCYWSWGGGE
;
A
#
# COMPACT_ATOMS: atom_id res chain seq x y z
N MET A 1 2.84 22.07 0.52
CA MET A 1 1.75 22.08 1.51
C MET A 1 1.92 20.83 2.36
N PRO A 2 1.75 20.91 3.68
CA PRO A 2 1.86 19.73 4.52
C PRO A 2 0.83 18.68 4.11
N LEU A 3 1.13 17.42 4.37
CA LEU A 3 0.17 16.32 4.26
C LEU A 3 -1.13 16.70 4.98
N PRO A 4 -2.33 16.40 4.43
CA PRO A 4 -3.57 16.62 5.14
C PRO A 4 -3.56 15.91 6.51
N PRO A 5 -4.19 16.49 7.55
CA PRO A 5 -4.29 15.84 8.84
C PRO A 5 -5.01 14.50 8.73
N ILE A 6 -4.43 13.46 9.34
CA ILE A 6 -5.04 12.14 9.46
C ILE A 6 -5.41 11.99 10.94
N ASN A 7 -6.69 12.11 11.25
CA ASN A 7 -7.20 12.01 12.62
C ASN A 7 -8.50 11.18 12.65
N PRO A 8 -8.56 10.09 13.43
CA PRO A 8 -7.46 9.49 14.21
C PRO A 8 -6.29 9.01 13.33
N PRO A 9 -5.07 8.82 13.88
CA PRO A 9 -3.86 8.48 13.11
C PRO A 9 -3.81 7.01 12.67
N LEU A 10 -4.95 6.47 12.26
CA LEU A 10 -5.11 5.11 11.77
C LEU A 10 -5.71 5.17 10.36
N VAL A 11 -5.17 4.37 9.46
CA VAL A 11 -5.61 4.27 8.06
C VAL A 11 -5.61 2.80 7.68
N ASN A 12 -6.51 2.40 6.79
CA ASN A 12 -6.42 1.06 6.24
C ASN A 12 -5.17 0.95 5.34
N SER A 13 -4.58 -0.24 5.29
CA SER A 13 -3.54 -0.53 4.29
C SER A 13 -4.16 -0.59 2.89
N SER A 14 -3.34 -0.38 1.84
CA SER A 14 -3.75 -0.72 0.48
C SER A 14 -3.93 -2.23 0.34
N ASN A 15 -5.18 -2.71 0.26
CA ASN A 15 -5.53 -4.14 0.34
C ASN A 15 -6.78 -4.49 -0.50
N PRO A 16 -7.13 -5.79 -0.66
CA PRO A 16 -8.29 -6.22 -1.46
C PRO A 16 -9.65 -5.69 -1.00
N TRP A 17 -9.85 -5.48 0.30
CA TRP A 17 -11.07 -4.91 0.89
C TRP A 17 -11.11 -3.38 0.80
N ALA A 18 -10.34 -2.78 -0.11
CA ALA A 18 -10.39 -1.37 -0.50
C ALA A 18 -10.56 -1.24 -2.03
N THR A 19 -11.43 -2.07 -2.62
CA THR A 19 -11.62 -2.17 -4.08
C THR A 19 -12.95 -1.61 -4.55
N THR A 20 -14.05 -1.91 -3.86
CA THR A 20 -15.41 -1.55 -4.27
C THR A 20 -15.87 -0.23 -3.65
N ALA A 21 -16.99 0.32 -4.13
CA ALA A 21 -17.58 1.50 -3.50
C ALA A 21 -18.00 1.22 -2.04
N ASP A 22 -18.50 0.01 -1.76
CA ASP A 22 -18.94 -0.41 -0.42
C ASP A 22 -17.75 -0.57 0.52
N ASP A 23 -16.63 -1.14 0.04
CA ASP A 23 -15.36 -1.20 0.76
C ASP A 23 -14.89 0.20 1.19
N LEU A 24 -14.85 1.13 0.23
CA LEU A 24 -14.42 2.50 0.50
C LEU A 24 -15.40 3.22 1.42
N GLN A 25 -16.70 2.98 1.29
CA GLN A 25 -17.72 3.51 2.21
C GLN A 25 -17.49 3.02 3.63
N HIS A 26 -17.19 1.73 3.82
CA HIS A 26 -16.96 1.15 5.13
C HIS A 26 -15.77 1.82 5.85
N PHE A 27 -14.64 2.00 5.15
CA PHE A 27 -13.52 2.74 5.74
C PHE A 27 -13.83 4.23 5.90
N PHE A 28 -14.52 4.84 4.94
CA PHE A 28 -14.84 6.25 5.03
C PHE A 28 -15.74 6.58 6.21
N ASP A 29 -16.76 5.78 6.49
CA ASP A 29 -17.66 5.97 7.63
C ASP A 29 -17.10 5.44 8.97
N CYS A 30 -15.98 4.69 8.95
CA CYS A 30 -15.37 4.18 10.17
C CYS A 30 -14.75 5.32 11.00
N PRO A 31 -15.23 5.58 12.24
CA PRO A 31 -14.75 6.67 13.09
C PRO A 31 -13.32 6.42 13.63
N HIS A 32 -12.83 5.20 13.49
CA HIS A 32 -11.49 4.82 13.91
C HIS A 32 -10.44 5.03 12.82
N THR A 33 -10.82 5.42 11.61
CA THR A 33 -9.87 5.71 10.53
C THR A 33 -9.87 7.20 10.20
N GLY A 34 -8.68 7.81 10.10
CA GLY A 34 -8.53 9.20 9.71
C GLY A 34 -8.33 9.41 8.21
N ALA A 35 -8.16 8.36 7.43
CA ALA A 35 -8.06 8.41 5.96
C ALA A 35 -8.49 7.07 5.35
N VAL A 36 -8.78 7.08 4.04
CA VAL A 36 -9.07 5.87 3.25
C VAL A 36 -7.99 5.65 2.20
N THR A 37 -7.29 4.52 2.26
CA THR A 37 -6.31 4.11 1.25
C THR A 37 -6.95 3.15 0.26
N THR A 38 -6.85 3.41 -1.05
CA THR A 38 -7.38 2.47 -2.06
C THR A 38 -6.45 1.28 -2.26
N ARG A 39 -6.96 0.15 -2.77
CA ARG A 39 -6.10 -0.91 -3.33
C ARG A 39 -5.18 -0.32 -4.41
N THR A 40 -3.93 -0.80 -4.48
CA THR A 40 -2.97 -0.34 -5.46
C THR A 40 -3.51 -0.59 -6.87
N SER A 41 -3.71 0.49 -7.62
CA SER A 41 -4.29 0.49 -8.95
C SER A 41 -3.27 0.82 -10.04
N LEU A 42 -3.58 0.36 -11.25
CA LEU A 42 -2.86 0.68 -12.48
C LEU A 42 -3.73 1.62 -13.33
N LEU A 43 -3.17 2.19 -14.40
CA LEU A 43 -3.96 2.93 -15.40
C LEU A 43 -4.96 2.03 -16.14
N GLN A 44 -4.60 0.77 -16.32
CA GLN A 44 -5.46 -0.27 -16.89
C GLN A 44 -5.84 -1.29 -15.81
N PRO A 45 -6.99 -1.97 -15.93
CA PRO A 45 -7.34 -3.08 -15.06
C PRO A 45 -6.22 -4.12 -14.93
N PHE A 46 -5.92 -4.56 -13.71
CA PHE A 46 -5.06 -5.73 -13.50
C PHE A 46 -5.84 -7.02 -13.83
N ASP A 47 -5.22 -7.94 -14.55
CA ASP A 47 -5.83 -9.23 -14.89
C ASP A 47 -5.82 -10.18 -13.67
N HIS A 48 -6.82 -10.01 -12.81
CA HIS A 48 -6.93 -10.80 -11.59
C HIS A 48 -7.44 -12.22 -11.87
N ASN A 49 -6.54 -13.18 -11.75
CA ASN A 49 -6.86 -14.61 -11.75
C ASN A 49 -6.99 -15.20 -10.32
N PRO A 50 -8.19 -15.59 -9.85
CA PRO A 50 -8.39 -16.14 -8.50
C PRO A 50 -7.73 -17.52 -8.28
N ALA A 51 -7.33 -18.22 -9.34
CA ALA A 51 -6.63 -19.50 -9.21
C ALA A 51 -5.17 -19.35 -8.73
N ILE A 52 -4.58 -18.15 -8.89
CA ILE A 52 -3.17 -17.88 -8.55
C ILE A 52 -2.97 -16.64 -7.67
N HIS A 53 -3.94 -15.71 -7.64
CA HIS A 53 -3.93 -14.56 -6.75
C HIS A 53 -4.75 -14.89 -5.51
N GLN A 54 -4.08 -15.53 -4.56
CA GLN A 54 -4.71 -16.08 -3.38
C GLN A 54 -4.18 -15.40 -2.11
N HIS A 55 -4.86 -15.64 -1.01
CA HIS A 55 -4.40 -15.26 0.31
C HIS A 55 -4.85 -16.32 1.32
N THR A 56 -4.14 -16.38 2.43
CA THR A 56 -4.52 -17.18 3.60
C THR A 56 -4.10 -16.46 4.87
N PHE A 57 -4.77 -16.78 5.97
CA PHE A 57 -4.38 -16.38 7.31
C PHE A 57 -3.84 -17.59 8.05
N PHE A 58 -2.87 -17.38 8.93
CA PHE A 58 -2.25 -18.45 9.69
C PHE A 58 -1.89 -17.98 11.10
N ASN A 59 -1.75 -18.93 12.01
CA ASN A 59 -1.29 -18.65 13.37
C ASN A 59 0.24 -18.45 13.37
N PRO A 60 0.77 -17.32 13.87
CA PRO A 60 2.21 -17.03 13.83
C PRO A 60 3.08 -17.96 14.70
N HIS A 61 2.47 -18.74 15.60
CA HIS A 61 3.16 -19.66 16.51
C HIS A 61 3.09 -21.11 16.05
N SER A 62 1.90 -21.62 15.72
CA SER A 62 1.70 -23.00 15.24
C SER A 62 1.82 -23.15 13.72
N HIS A 63 1.74 -22.04 12.98
CA HIS A 63 1.67 -21.99 11.51
C HIS A 63 0.45 -22.67 10.89
N SER A 64 -0.53 -23.10 11.70
CA SER A 64 -1.78 -23.68 11.23
C SER A 64 -2.60 -22.65 10.46
N LEU A 65 -3.28 -23.07 9.41
CA LEU A 65 -4.09 -22.19 8.59
C LEU A 65 -5.41 -21.86 9.28
N LYS A 66 -5.96 -20.70 8.93
CA LYS A 66 -7.29 -20.29 9.36
C LYS A 66 -8.31 -21.33 8.86
N PRO A 67 -9.19 -21.85 9.76
CA PRO A 67 -10.24 -22.78 9.37
C PRO A 67 -11.18 -22.22 8.29
N SER A 68 -11.56 -23.07 7.35
CA SER A 68 -12.40 -22.71 6.19
C SER A 68 -13.84 -22.31 6.54
N ASN A 69 -14.30 -22.61 7.75
CA ASN A 69 -15.63 -22.22 8.26
C ASN A 69 -15.71 -20.76 8.72
N ILE A 70 -14.60 -20.01 8.71
CA ILE A 70 -14.56 -18.61 9.10
C ILE A 70 -14.50 -17.75 7.83
N SER A 71 -15.46 -16.84 7.67
CA SER A 71 -15.63 -16.02 6.47
C SER A 71 -14.41 -15.16 6.16
N ASP A 72 -14.15 -14.88 4.88
CA ASP A 72 -13.13 -13.90 4.50
C ASP A 72 -13.48 -12.51 5.06
N GLY A 73 -12.50 -11.84 5.66
CA GLY A 73 -12.69 -10.59 6.42
C GLY A 73 -12.88 -10.77 7.93
N GLU A 74 -13.23 -11.97 8.39
CA GLU A 74 -13.18 -12.32 9.81
C GLU A 74 -11.81 -12.97 10.12
N VAL A 75 -10.98 -12.26 10.88
CA VAL A 75 -9.66 -12.75 11.31
C VAL A 75 -9.70 -12.97 12.82
N PRO A 76 -9.78 -14.22 13.29
CA PRO A 76 -9.69 -14.50 14.72
C PRO A 76 -8.31 -14.07 15.23
N ALA A 77 -8.23 -13.63 16.49
CA ALA A 77 -7.00 -13.12 17.10
C ALA A 77 -5.81 -14.10 16.95
N ASP A 78 -6.09 -15.40 16.98
CA ASP A 78 -5.08 -16.46 16.85
C ASP A 78 -4.50 -16.58 15.43
N TYR A 79 -5.16 -16.06 14.38
CA TYR A 79 -4.72 -16.14 12.98
C TYR A 79 -4.29 -14.77 12.45
N SER A 80 -3.54 -14.05 13.27
CA SER A 80 -3.14 -12.66 13.02
C SER A 80 -2.02 -12.49 11.99
N ALA A 81 -1.48 -13.57 11.41
CA ALA A 81 -0.51 -13.53 10.32
C ALA A 81 -1.16 -13.89 8.98
N SER A 82 -0.62 -13.40 7.87
CA SER A 82 -1.16 -13.68 6.54
C SER A 82 -0.08 -13.90 5.51
N LEU A 83 -0.38 -14.71 4.50
CA LEU A 83 0.43 -14.90 3.30
C LEU A 83 -0.45 -14.63 2.08
N ASN A 84 0.09 -13.93 1.09
CA ASN A 84 -0.67 -13.65 -0.12
C ASN A 84 0.19 -13.61 -1.39
N THR A 85 -0.43 -13.99 -2.50
CA THR A 85 0.07 -13.87 -3.87
C THR A 85 -0.78 -12.88 -4.64
N LEU A 86 -1.34 -11.89 -3.95
CA LEU A 86 -2.27 -10.94 -4.54
C LEU A 86 -1.52 -10.02 -5.52
N GLY A 87 -2.10 -9.85 -6.70
CA GLY A 87 -1.69 -8.80 -7.61
C GLY A 87 -2.40 -7.47 -7.33
N TYR A 88 -2.36 -6.57 -8.32
CA TYR A 88 -2.93 -5.23 -8.21
C TYR A 88 -4.46 -5.23 -8.37
N SER A 89 -5.06 -4.04 -8.31
CA SER A 89 -6.51 -3.88 -8.40
C SER A 89 -7.07 -4.26 -9.77
N PRO A 90 -8.17 -5.06 -9.83
CA PRO A 90 -8.85 -5.39 -11.08
C PRO A 90 -9.60 -4.20 -11.70
N ILE A 91 -9.64 -3.04 -11.05
CA ILE A 91 -10.21 -1.81 -11.60
C ILE A 91 -9.14 -0.70 -11.70
N PRO A 92 -9.24 0.18 -12.71
CA PRO A 92 -8.22 1.21 -12.94
C PRO A 92 -8.38 2.38 -11.96
N LEU A 93 -7.34 3.21 -11.85
CA LEU A 93 -7.34 4.44 -11.05
C LEU A 93 -8.57 5.33 -11.32
N SER A 94 -8.99 5.46 -12.57
CA SER A 94 -10.15 6.27 -12.97
C SER A 94 -11.46 5.81 -12.32
N ALA A 95 -11.61 4.50 -12.06
CA ALA A 95 -12.78 3.97 -11.37
C ALA A 95 -12.80 4.39 -9.90
N TYR A 96 -11.65 4.35 -9.21
CA TYR A 96 -11.53 4.85 -7.84
C TYR A 96 -11.87 6.33 -7.73
N LEU A 97 -11.33 7.16 -8.63
CA LEU A 97 -11.64 8.59 -8.66
C LEU A 97 -13.14 8.86 -8.87
N ALA A 98 -13.82 8.03 -9.66
CA ALA A 98 -15.26 8.12 -9.88
C ALA A 98 -16.11 7.61 -8.69
N MET A 99 -15.54 6.78 -7.81
CA MET A 99 -16.21 6.29 -6.59
C MET A 99 -16.21 7.34 -5.48
N ILE A 100 -15.14 8.13 -5.35
CA ILE A 100 -14.94 9.07 -4.23
C ILE A 100 -16.16 10.01 -4.02
N PRO A 101 -16.68 10.72 -5.05
CA PRO A 101 -17.84 11.59 -4.84
C PRO A 101 -19.09 10.86 -4.35
N LYS A 102 -19.27 9.60 -4.79
CA LYS A 102 -20.40 8.76 -4.37
C LYS A 102 -20.28 8.38 -2.91
N VAL A 103 -19.09 7.94 -2.50
CA VAL A 103 -18.77 7.58 -1.11
C VAL A 103 -18.97 8.79 -0.17
N THR A 104 -18.42 9.93 -0.56
CA THR A 104 -18.53 11.16 0.25
C THR A 104 -19.96 11.67 0.32
N HIS A 105 -20.76 11.52 -0.74
CA HIS A 105 -22.15 11.96 -0.76
C HIS A 105 -23.07 11.07 0.09
N ALA A 106 -22.84 9.75 0.06
CA ALA A 106 -23.62 8.77 0.81
C ALA A 106 -23.26 8.72 2.31
N SER A 107 -22.10 9.25 2.69
CA SER A 107 -21.61 9.22 4.07
C SER A 107 -22.50 9.98 5.06
N SER A 108 -22.72 9.34 6.19
CA SER A 108 -23.42 9.89 7.35
C SER A 108 -22.52 10.63 8.34
N LEU A 109 -21.21 10.71 8.07
CA LEU A 109 -20.27 11.43 8.93
C LEU A 109 -20.65 12.91 9.10
N PRO A 110 -20.30 13.53 10.25
CA PRO A 110 -20.42 14.96 10.46
C PRO A 110 -19.80 15.74 9.30
N SER A 111 -20.44 16.84 8.89
CA SER A 111 -20.04 17.60 7.68
C SER A 111 -18.57 18.01 7.64
N GLU A 112 -17.98 18.35 8.79
CA GLU A 112 -16.57 18.74 8.89
C GLU A 112 -15.63 17.54 8.68
N GLU A 113 -15.88 16.42 9.35
CA GLU A 113 -15.12 15.18 9.18
C GLU A 113 -15.24 14.66 7.75
N ARG A 114 -16.48 14.61 7.23
CA ARG A 114 -16.79 14.20 5.86
C ARG A 114 -16.06 15.04 4.81
N ALA A 115 -15.89 16.35 5.03
CA ALA A 115 -15.21 17.23 4.08
C ALA A 115 -13.68 17.19 4.21
N SER A 116 -13.15 16.77 5.35
CA SER A 116 -11.72 16.84 5.68
C SER A 116 -11.01 15.48 5.58
N LYS A 117 -11.72 14.35 5.73
CA LYS A 117 -11.15 13.00 5.69
C LYS A 117 -10.51 12.72 4.32
N PRO A 118 -9.17 12.54 4.26
CA PRO A 118 -8.46 12.35 2.99
C PRO A 118 -8.62 10.96 2.40
N PHE A 119 -8.43 10.89 1.08
CA PHE A 119 -8.23 9.63 0.36
C PHE A 119 -6.76 9.53 -0.10
N ILE A 120 -6.15 8.37 0.14
CA ILE A 120 -4.80 8.02 -0.31
C ILE A 120 -4.93 7.03 -1.47
N LEU A 121 -4.64 7.50 -2.69
CA LEU A 121 -4.79 6.71 -3.90
C LEU A 121 -3.48 5.96 -4.13
N SER A 122 -3.48 4.66 -3.79
CA SER A 122 -2.33 3.80 -4.02
C SER A 122 -2.25 3.42 -5.49
N VAL A 123 -1.12 3.67 -6.13
CA VAL A 123 -0.89 3.45 -7.56
C VAL A 123 0.46 2.76 -7.81
N THR A 124 0.58 2.11 -8.94
CA THR A 124 1.89 1.65 -9.45
C THR A 124 1.91 1.67 -10.98
N GLY A 125 3.04 1.31 -11.58
CA GLY A 125 3.29 1.31 -13.02
C GLY A 125 4.75 1.68 -13.33
N SER A 126 5.07 1.88 -14.60
CA SER A 126 6.32 2.52 -15.02
C SER A 126 6.40 3.98 -14.53
N PRO A 127 7.59 4.61 -14.50
CA PRO A 127 7.71 6.02 -14.13
C PRO A 127 6.79 6.94 -14.94
N ALA A 128 6.65 6.71 -16.24
CA ALA A 128 5.76 7.48 -17.11
C ALA A 128 4.27 7.30 -16.74
N GLU A 129 3.85 6.07 -16.42
CA GLU A 129 2.47 5.82 -15.98
C GLU A 129 2.18 6.46 -14.62
N VAL A 130 3.15 6.45 -13.70
CA VAL A 130 3.04 7.13 -12.40
C VAL A 130 2.86 8.65 -12.58
N ALA A 131 3.55 9.29 -13.53
CA ALA A 131 3.30 10.69 -13.87
C ALA A 131 1.85 10.93 -14.34
N ILE A 132 1.32 10.03 -15.18
CA ILE A 132 -0.07 10.11 -15.66
C ILE A 132 -1.04 9.92 -14.49
N CYS A 133 -0.79 8.97 -13.59
CA CYS A 133 -1.58 8.79 -12.37
C CYS A 133 -1.60 10.07 -11.53
N TYR A 134 -0.43 10.68 -11.27
CA TYR A 134 -0.35 11.94 -10.54
C TYR A 134 -1.15 13.05 -11.23
N HIS A 135 -1.04 13.17 -12.55
CA HIS A 135 -1.82 14.12 -13.34
C HIS A 135 -3.32 13.89 -13.18
N GLN A 136 -3.81 12.66 -13.31
CA GLN A 136 -5.23 12.33 -13.15
C GLN A 136 -5.75 12.68 -11.75
N ILE A 137 -4.98 12.36 -10.70
CA ILE A 137 -5.35 12.66 -9.31
C ILE A 137 -5.37 14.17 -9.09
N ARG A 138 -4.36 14.89 -9.59
CA ARG A 138 -4.31 16.36 -9.51
C ARG A 138 -5.48 17.01 -10.24
N THR A 139 -5.86 16.51 -11.42
CA THR A 139 -7.04 17.00 -12.13
C THR A 139 -8.32 16.72 -11.33
N ALA A 140 -8.48 15.50 -10.79
CA ALA A 140 -9.65 15.14 -9.98
C ALA A 140 -9.75 15.96 -8.68
N GLN A 141 -8.63 16.36 -8.08
CA GLN A 141 -8.60 17.22 -6.89
C GLN A 141 -9.31 18.57 -7.11
N THR A 142 -9.42 19.05 -8.35
CA THR A 142 -10.12 20.32 -8.67
C THR A 142 -11.63 20.25 -8.49
N SER A 143 -12.21 19.05 -8.55
CA SER A 143 -13.66 18.82 -8.42
C SER A 143 -14.03 18.01 -7.18
N ILE A 144 -13.08 17.27 -6.60
CA ILE A 144 -13.27 16.53 -5.36
C ILE A 144 -12.91 17.42 -4.16
N GLN A 145 -13.87 17.60 -3.24
CA GLN A 145 -13.70 18.45 -2.06
C GLN A 145 -12.69 17.88 -1.06
N ASN A 146 -12.73 16.56 -0.83
CA ASN A 146 -11.84 15.85 0.07
C ASN A 146 -10.37 16.00 -0.40
N PRO A 147 -9.41 16.07 0.55
CA PRO A 147 -8.00 16.04 0.17
C PRO A 147 -7.64 14.69 -0.46
N LEU A 148 -6.92 14.74 -1.57
CA LEU A 148 -6.36 13.58 -2.26
C LEU A 148 -4.86 13.53 -2.05
N CYS A 149 -4.37 12.35 -1.72
CA CYS A 149 -2.96 12.01 -1.71
C CYS A 149 -2.72 10.89 -2.73
N MET A 150 -1.51 10.81 -3.25
CA MET A 150 -1.05 9.67 -4.05
C MET A 150 -0.01 8.91 -3.25
N GLU A 151 -0.16 7.59 -3.16
CA GLU A 151 0.88 6.69 -2.65
C GLU A 151 1.39 5.84 -3.82
N ILE A 152 2.69 5.85 -4.06
CA ILE A 152 3.30 5.03 -5.11
C ILE A 152 3.82 3.75 -4.46
N ASN A 153 3.28 2.62 -4.89
CA ASN A 153 3.68 1.32 -4.39
C ASN A 153 4.85 0.75 -5.20
N LEU A 154 6.07 0.99 -4.71
CA LEU A 154 7.32 0.50 -5.33
C LEU A 154 7.85 -0.79 -4.68
N SER A 155 7.02 -1.46 -3.89
CA SER A 155 7.42 -2.63 -3.09
C SER A 155 7.17 -3.97 -3.78
N CYS A 156 6.33 -4.00 -4.81
CA CYS A 156 6.04 -5.18 -5.60
C CYS A 156 6.82 -5.11 -6.94
N PRO A 157 7.11 -6.26 -7.58
CA PRO A 157 7.67 -6.23 -8.92
C PRO A 157 6.65 -5.60 -9.89
N ASN A 158 7.03 -4.46 -10.47
CA ASN A 158 6.24 -3.83 -11.54
C ASN A 158 6.51 -4.47 -12.91
N ILE A 159 7.66 -5.15 -13.02
CA ILE A 159 8.11 -5.85 -14.22
C ILE A 159 8.38 -7.31 -13.82
N PRO A 160 7.79 -8.31 -14.50
CA PRO A 160 8.09 -9.72 -14.24
C PRO A 160 9.60 -10.00 -14.29
N GLY A 161 10.11 -10.67 -13.27
CA GLY A 161 11.52 -11.06 -13.17
C GLY A 161 12.50 -9.96 -12.71
N LYS A 162 12.01 -8.76 -12.36
CA LYS A 162 12.82 -7.72 -11.72
C LYS A 162 12.54 -7.62 -10.21
N PRO A 163 13.54 -7.27 -9.39
CA PRO A 163 13.29 -6.92 -7.99
C PRO A 163 12.40 -5.66 -7.91
N PRO A 164 11.68 -5.45 -6.80
CA PRO A 164 10.95 -4.21 -6.56
C PRO A 164 11.84 -2.95 -6.73
N PRO A 165 11.37 -1.90 -7.41
CA PRO A 165 12.16 -0.69 -7.67
C PRO A 165 12.73 -0.02 -6.41
N ALA A 166 12.02 -0.09 -5.29
CA ALA A 166 12.47 0.50 -4.03
C ALA A 166 13.71 -0.19 -3.42
N TYR A 167 14.15 -1.35 -3.93
CA TYR A 167 15.43 -1.95 -3.56
C TYR A 167 16.62 -1.45 -4.40
N SER A 168 16.36 -0.71 -5.48
CA SER A 168 17.37 -0.21 -6.41
C SER A 168 17.40 1.31 -6.39
N GLY A 169 18.53 1.90 -5.99
CA GLY A 169 18.70 3.36 -5.97
C GLY A 169 18.43 3.98 -7.34
N ALA A 170 18.94 3.35 -8.41
CA ALA A 170 18.75 3.84 -9.77
C ALA A 170 17.27 3.84 -10.20
N GLU A 171 16.55 2.73 -9.97
CA GLU A 171 15.13 2.66 -10.36
C GLU A 171 14.29 3.62 -9.49
N LEU A 172 14.53 3.69 -8.18
CA LEU A 172 13.86 4.64 -7.29
C LEU A 172 14.10 6.10 -7.73
N SER A 173 15.32 6.47 -8.08
CA SER A 173 15.64 7.82 -8.58
C SER A 173 14.90 8.17 -9.87
N GLU A 174 14.63 7.21 -10.75
CA GLU A 174 13.82 7.46 -11.96
C GLU A 174 12.39 7.87 -11.61
N TYR A 175 11.75 7.17 -10.67
CA TYR A 175 10.42 7.54 -10.18
C TYR A 175 10.44 8.92 -9.51
N LEU A 176 11.41 9.17 -8.62
CA LEU A 176 11.51 10.45 -7.90
C LEU A 176 11.75 11.64 -8.85
N ARG A 177 12.59 11.47 -9.88
CA ARG A 177 12.82 12.50 -10.90
C ARG A 177 11.53 12.86 -11.64
N VAL A 178 10.78 11.86 -12.10
CA VAL A 178 9.54 12.09 -12.82
C VAL A 178 8.50 12.81 -11.95
N LEU A 179 8.42 12.48 -10.66
CA LEU A 179 7.55 13.19 -9.71
C LEU A 179 7.98 14.63 -9.49
N ALA A 180 9.28 14.88 -9.34
CA ALA A 180 9.82 16.23 -9.20
C ALA A 180 9.50 17.09 -10.43
N GLU A 181 9.61 16.52 -11.64
CA GLU A 181 9.22 17.17 -12.89
C GLU A 181 7.72 17.49 -12.91
N GLU A 182 6.84 16.57 -12.54
CA GLU A 182 5.40 16.82 -12.49
C GLU A 182 4.99 17.85 -11.43
N LEU A 183 5.68 17.87 -10.29
CA LEU A 183 5.48 18.84 -9.21
C LEU A 183 5.98 20.24 -9.54
N GLY A 184 7.00 20.35 -10.41
CA GLY A 184 7.50 21.62 -10.93
C GLY A 184 6.57 22.30 -11.95
N LYS A 185 5.59 21.57 -12.50
CA LYS A 185 4.62 22.14 -13.44
C LYS A 185 3.62 23.07 -12.75
N PRO A 186 3.21 24.18 -13.38
CA PRO A 186 2.23 25.12 -12.81
C PRO A 186 0.94 24.40 -12.40
N VAL A 187 0.42 24.76 -11.23
CA VAL A 187 -0.86 24.24 -10.73
C VAL A 187 -1.95 25.23 -11.14
N GLU A 188 -2.70 24.93 -12.20
CA GLU A 188 -3.88 25.72 -12.55
C GLU A 188 -5.00 25.44 -11.55
N GLY A 189 -5.30 26.40 -10.67
CA GLY A 189 -6.51 26.43 -9.84
C GLY A 189 -6.66 25.32 -8.79
N GLY A 190 -5.66 24.46 -8.59
CA GLY A 190 -5.76 23.25 -7.77
C GLY A 190 -4.99 23.30 -6.44
N ARG A 191 -5.43 22.47 -5.48
CA ARG A 191 -4.62 22.08 -4.31
C ARG A 191 -3.52 21.13 -4.75
N ARG A 192 -2.32 21.26 -4.19
CA ARG A 192 -1.24 20.28 -4.40
C ARG A 192 -1.66 18.92 -3.81
N VAL A 193 -1.51 17.85 -4.58
CA VAL A 193 -1.67 16.48 -4.12
C VAL A 193 -0.39 16.06 -3.39
N ALA A 194 -0.52 15.59 -2.15
CA ALA A 194 0.63 15.05 -1.43
C ALA A 194 1.03 13.69 -2.00
N VAL A 195 2.33 13.42 -2.09
CA VAL A 195 2.87 12.21 -2.71
C VAL A 195 3.64 11.41 -1.67
N GLY A 196 3.38 10.11 -1.59
CA GLY A 196 4.14 9.21 -0.73
C GLY A 196 4.68 8.00 -1.46
N VAL A 197 5.64 7.34 -0.82
CA VAL A 197 6.26 6.11 -1.33
C VAL A 197 6.01 4.98 -0.35
N LYS A 198 5.40 3.89 -0.82
CA LYS A 198 5.29 2.65 -0.03
C LYS A 198 6.51 1.77 -0.29
N THR A 199 7.23 1.47 0.79
CA THR A 199 8.50 0.75 0.77
C THR A 199 8.31 -0.73 1.09
N PRO A 200 9.10 -1.63 0.49
CA PRO A 200 9.16 -3.01 0.94
C PRO A 200 9.89 -3.06 2.30
N PRO A 201 9.81 -4.18 3.03
CA PRO A 201 10.62 -4.35 4.22
C PRO A 201 12.11 -4.38 3.88
N PHE A 202 12.87 -3.46 4.47
CA PHE A 202 14.33 -3.52 4.44
C PHE A 202 14.85 -4.38 5.58
N THR A 203 15.86 -5.20 5.29
CA THR A 203 16.43 -6.20 6.19
C THR A 203 17.89 -5.95 6.53
N TYR A 204 18.56 -5.03 5.84
CA TYR A 204 19.93 -4.60 6.13
C TYR A 204 20.16 -3.12 5.84
N HIS A 205 21.19 -2.54 6.48
CA HIS A 205 21.38 -1.09 6.57
C HIS A 205 21.52 -0.36 5.21
N GLU A 206 22.20 -0.96 4.24
CA GLU A 206 22.42 -0.34 2.92
C GLU A 206 21.11 -0.05 2.15
N GLN A 207 20.05 -0.83 2.38
CA GLN A 207 18.75 -0.55 1.75
C GLN A 207 18.13 0.76 2.27
N PHE A 208 18.28 1.02 3.58
CA PHE A 208 17.86 2.29 4.18
C PHE A 208 18.69 3.46 3.66
N ARG A 209 20.01 3.29 3.56
CA ARG A 209 20.91 4.29 2.97
C ARG A 209 20.51 4.63 1.54
N THR A 210 20.28 3.60 0.73
CA THR A 210 19.86 3.75 -0.68
C THR A 210 18.57 4.58 -0.80
N LEU A 211 17.57 4.31 0.04
CA LEU A 211 16.34 5.11 0.08
C LEU A 211 16.62 6.58 0.41
N VAL A 212 17.39 6.84 1.46
CA VAL A 212 17.67 8.21 1.94
C VAL A 212 18.50 8.99 0.93
N GLU A 213 19.54 8.38 0.35
CA GLU A 213 20.37 8.99 -0.68
C GLU A 213 19.53 9.37 -1.92
N ALA A 214 18.67 8.47 -2.40
CA ALA A 214 17.78 8.76 -3.53
C ALA A 214 16.80 9.90 -3.22
N LEU A 215 16.24 9.96 -2.00
CA LEU A 215 15.37 11.04 -1.56
C LEU A 215 16.11 12.38 -1.53
N LEU A 216 17.30 12.43 -0.93
CA LEU A 216 18.12 13.64 -0.85
C LEU A 216 18.46 14.19 -2.24
N ASP A 217 18.86 13.32 -3.16
CA ASP A 217 19.18 13.71 -4.53
C ASP A 217 17.96 14.29 -5.26
N SER A 218 16.77 13.79 -4.95
CA SER A 218 15.51 14.30 -5.50
C SER A 218 15.05 15.64 -4.91
N CYS A 219 15.61 16.08 -3.77
CA CYS A 219 15.17 17.29 -3.06
C CYS A 219 15.60 18.63 -3.69
N LYS A 220 16.10 18.64 -4.93
CA LYS A 220 16.62 19.85 -5.59
C LYS A 220 15.75 20.18 -6.81
N PRO A 221 14.86 21.21 -6.75
CA PRO A 221 14.77 22.29 -5.77
C PRO A 221 13.89 22.03 -4.53
N GLY A 222 13.15 20.93 -4.47
CA GLY A 222 12.38 20.56 -3.28
C GLY A 222 12.04 19.07 -3.26
N CYS A 223 11.77 18.50 -2.09
CA CYS A 223 11.45 17.09 -1.95
C CYS A 223 10.13 16.74 -2.67
N PRO A 224 10.13 15.78 -3.62
CA PRO A 224 8.91 15.36 -4.30
C PRO A 224 8.03 14.44 -3.44
N VAL A 225 8.55 13.98 -2.29
CA VAL A 225 7.88 13.03 -1.40
C VAL A 225 7.49 13.73 -0.10
N ASP A 226 6.24 13.61 0.30
CA ASP A 226 5.68 14.14 1.54
C ASP A 226 5.57 13.07 2.63
N PHE A 227 5.52 11.78 2.28
CA PHE A 227 5.45 10.70 3.25
C PHE A 227 5.99 9.36 2.76
N ILE A 228 6.34 8.50 3.70
CA ILE A 228 6.73 7.11 3.45
C ILE A 228 5.78 6.19 4.20
N THR A 229 5.30 5.15 3.54
CA THR A 229 4.55 4.05 4.16
C THR A 229 5.50 2.86 4.31
N ALA A 230 5.79 2.46 5.56
CA ALA A 230 6.69 1.37 5.90
C ALA A 230 5.93 0.33 6.75
N THR A 231 5.70 -0.90 6.28
CA THR A 231 6.19 -1.51 5.03
C THR A 231 5.06 -2.19 4.25
N ASN A 232 5.31 -2.56 3.01
CA ASN A 232 4.52 -3.58 2.34
C ASN A 232 4.83 -4.98 2.90
N THR A 233 4.21 -6.02 2.37
CA THR A 233 4.45 -7.41 2.78
C THR A 233 5.90 -7.84 2.53
N LEU A 234 6.39 -8.79 3.33
CA LEU A 234 7.70 -9.42 3.10
C LEU A 234 7.57 -10.51 2.05
N GLY A 235 8.12 -10.28 0.86
CA GLY A 235 8.13 -11.27 -0.22
C GLY A 235 9.06 -12.44 0.07
N SER A 236 8.96 -13.48 -0.77
CA SER A 236 9.76 -14.71 -0.66
C SER A 236 9.47 -15.53 0.60
N CYS A 237 8.24 -15.45 1.10
CA CYS A 237 7.78 -16.27 2.22
C CYS A 237 6.94 -17.45 1.73
N LEU A 238 6.92 -18.53 2.52
CA LEU A 238 6.16 -19.76 2.27
C LEU A 238 5.47 -20.19 3.56
N VAL A 239 4.22 -20.61 3.42
CA VAL A 239 3.46 -21.31 4.47
C VAL A 239 3.00 -22.63 3.86
N LEU A 240 3.16 -23.72 4.60
CA LEU A 240 2.77 -25.06 4.19
C LEU A 240 1.48 -25.45 4.90
N ALA A 241 0.59 -26.15 4.19
CA ALA A 241 -0.59 -26.78 4.78
C ALA A 241 -0.18 -27.99 5.62
N GLY A 242 -0.82 -28.16 6.78
CA GLY A 242 -0.71 -29.34 7.63
C GLY A 242 -1.76 -30.41 7.32
N ASP A 243 -1.69 -31.54 8.01
CA ASP A 243 -2.62 -32.67 7.86
C ASP A 243 -4.09 -32.29 8.12
N ASP A 244 -4.32 -31.35 9.05
CA ASP A 244 -5.67 -30.89 9.43
C ASP A 244 -6.24 -29.83 8.47
N ASP A 245 -5.44 -29.31 7.53
CA ASP A 245 -5.80 -28.19 6.64
C ASP A 245 -6.49 -28.65 5.33
N VAL A 246 -7.21 -29.77 5.37
CA VAL A 246 -7.84 -30.38 4.20
C VAL A 246 -8.87 -29.43 3.58
N GLY A 247 -8.60 -28.96 2.35
CA GLY A 247 -9.49 -28.09 1.59
C GLY A 247 -9.19 -26.58 1.70
N VAL A 248 -8.12 -26.18 2.40
CA VAL A 248 -7.66 -24.79 2.48
C VAL A 248 -6.57 -24.53 1.44
N GLY A 249 -6.92 -23.97 0.28
CA GLY A 249 -5.98 -23.43 -0.71
C GLY A 249 -5.10 -24.45 -1.47
N GLY A 250 -5.17 -24.45 -2.80
CA GLY A 250 -4.14 -24.99 -3.71
C GLY A 250 -3.89 -26.51 -3.77
N GLY A 251 -3.76 -27.19 -2.64
CA GLY A 251 -3.57 -28.64 -2.58
C GLY A 251 -3.65 -29.16 -1.14
N GLY A 252 -4.54 -30.11 -0.89
CA GLY A 252 -4.67 -30.76 0.42
C GLY A 252 -3.57 -31.82 0.61
N GLY A 253 -2.75 -31.66 1.64
CA GLY A 253 -1.74 -32.63 2.07
C GLY A 253 -0.54 -31.98 2.77
N GLU A 254 0.09 -32.73 3.69
CA GLU A 254 1.29 -32.31 4.42
C GLU A 254 2.40 -31.83 3.47
N GLY A 255 2.96 -30.66 3.74
CA GLY A 255 4.12 -30.13 3.01
C GLY A 255 3.78 -29.50 1.65
N ILE A 256 2.50 -29.31 1.34
CA ILE A 256 2.04 -28.59 0.15
C ILE A 256 1.93 -27.09 0.48
N PRO A 257 2.28 -26.16 -0.44
CA PRO A 257 2.06 -24.74 -0.22
C PRO A 257 0.59 -24.41 0.09
N ALA A 258 0.37 -23.57 1.10
CA ALA A 258 -0.96 -23.18 1.56
C ALA A 258 -1.78 -22.33 0.56
N ILE A 259 -1.10 -21.76 -0.43
CA ILE A 259 -1.70 -20.97 -1.50
C ILE A 259 -1.02 -21.29 -2.83
N ASN A 260 -1.73 -21.07 -3.93
CA ASN A 260 -1.15 -21.08 -5.27
C ASN A 260 -0.43 -19.75 -5.59
N SER A 261 0.46 -19.80 -6.56
CA SER A 261 1.13 -18.64 -7.15
C SER A 261 1.25 -18.81 -8.66
N ALA A 262 1.62 -17.75 -9.39
CA ALA A 262 1.90 -17.82 -10.82
C ALA A 262 3.04 -18.81 -11.17
N THR A 263 3.97 -19.07 -10.23
CA THR A 263 5.06 -20.05 -10.39
C THR A 263 4.66 -21.47 -9.97
N GLY A 264 3.51 -21.63 -9.31
CA GLY A 264 3.07 -22.88 -8.70
C GLY A 264 3.77 -23.22 -7.38
N GLU A 265 4.70 -22.38 -6.91
CA GLU A 265 5.50 -22.64 -5.70
C GLU A 265 4.82 -22.13 -4.41
N GLY A 266 3.75 -21.35 -4.52
CA GLY A 266 3.03 -20.76 -3.38
C GLY A 266 3.83 -19.71 -2.59
N ILE A 267 4.95 -19.26 -3.16
CA ILE A 267 5.77 -18.18 -2.60
C ILE A 267 4.99 -16.86 -2.67
N GLY A 268 4.84 -16.20 -1.53
CA GLY A 268 4.02 -15.00 -1.38
C GLY A 268 4.63 -13.94 -0.46
N GLY A 269 3.87 -12.87 -0.28
CA GLY A 269 4.13 -11.80 0.66
C GLY A 269 3.52 -12.10 2.03
N MET A 270 4.34 -12.16 3.07
CA MET A 270 3.90 -12.31 4.45
C MET A 270 3.58 -10.96 5.08
N ALA A 271 2.49 -10.89 5.83
CA ALA A 271 2.09 -9.77 6.66
C ALA A 271 1.46 -10.27 7.97
N GLY A 272 0.83 -9.38 8.73
CA GLY A 272 0.29 -9.74 10.04
C GLY A 272 1.41 -10.18 11.00
N SER A 273 1.09 -10.67 12.20
CA SER A 273 1.94 -10.59 13.41
C SER A 273 3.37 -11.09 13.24
N ALA A 274 3.58 -12.04 12.33
CA ALA A 274 4.90 -12.50 11.89
C ALA A 274 5.83 -11.40 11.32
N LEU A 275 5.29 -10.34 10.70
CA LEU A 275 6.04 -9.20 10.13
C LEU A 275 6.25 -8.04 11.11
N HIS A 276 5.51 -7.98 12.22
CA HIS A 276 5.40 -6.78 13.05
C HIS A 276 6.75 -6.23 13.55
N PRO A 277 7.67 -7.02 14.12
CA PRO A 277 8.96 -6.49 14.59
C PRO A 277 9.83 -5.91 13.47
N LEU A 278 9.77 -6.49 12.26
CA LEU A 278 10.51 -5.99 11.10
C LEU A 278 9.93 -4.65 10.63
N ALA A 279 8.59 -4.52 10.61
CA ALA A 279 7.93 -3.25 10.29
C ALA A 279 8.31 -2.14 11.29
N LEU A 280 8.40 -2.45 12.59
CA LEU A 280 8.86 -1.49 13.61
C LEU A 280 10.28 -1.03 13.39
N GLY A 281 11.18 -1.99 13.12
CA GLY A 281 12.55 -1.68 12.76
C GLY A 281 12.60 -0.74 11.55
N ASN A 282 11.80 -1.00 10.52
CA ASN A 282 11.76 -0.17 9.32
C ASN A 282 11.31 1.26 9.61
N VAL A 283 10.17 1.44 10.31
CA VAL A 283 9.67 2.76 10.69
C VAL A 283 10.69 3.51 11.54
N ARG A 284 11.28 2.85 12.55
CA ARG A 284 12.26 3.47 13.46
C ARG A 284 13.52 3.92 12.72
N MET A 285 14.04 3.07 11.84
CA MET A 285 15.27 3.33 11.08
C MET A 285 15.05 4.41 10.03
N ILE A 286 13.99 4.31 9.23
CA ILE A 286 13.65 5.32 8.22
C ILE A 286 13.47 6.68 8.89
N ARG A 287 12.61 6.78 9.92
CA ARG A 287 12.40 8.04 10.65
C ARG A 287 13.70 8.62 11.19
N GLY A 288 14.53 7.78 11.83
CA GLY A 288 15.83 8.22 12.37
C GLY A 288 16.74 8.81 11.31
N MET A 289 16.90 8.13 10.18
CA MET A 289 17.77 8.60 9.10
C MET A 289 17.21 9.82 8.36
N LEU A 290 15.88 9.95 8.23
CA LEU A 290 15.27 11.16 7.67
C LEU A 290 15.52 12.38 8.57
N ASP A 291 15.54 12.21 9.90
CA ASP A 291 15.72 13.30 10.87
C ASP A 291 17.15 13.87 10.88
N GLU A 292 18.11 13.09 10.39
CA GLU A 292 19.52 13.48 10.21
C GLU A 292 19.70 14.54 9.10
N HIS A 293 18.72 14.71 8.21
CA HIS A 293 18.78 15.63 7.08
C HIS A 293 17.65 16.67 7.12
N GLU A 294 18.00 17.96 7.10
CA GLU A 294 17.04 19.05 7.20
C GLU A 294 15.99 19.02 6.08
N GLU A 295 16.41 18.65 4.87
CA GLU A 295 15.58 18.54 3.67
C GLU A 295 14.49 17.46 3.80
N LEU A 296 14.70 16.46 4.65
CA LEU A 296 13.83 15.29 4.80
C LEU A 296 13.02 15.27 6.10
N ARG A 297 13.27 16.18 7.03
CA ARG A 297 12.51 16.29 8.30
C ARG A 297 11.01 16.47 8.10
N GLY A 298 10.61 17.12 7.00
CA GLY A 298 9.21 17.34 6.65
C GLY A 298 8.49 16.10 6.08
N VAL A 299 9.22 15.06 5.70
CA VAL A 299 8.65 13.83 5.13
C VAL A 299 8.04 13.01 6.26
N GLY A 300 6.74 12.72 6.23
CA GLY A 300 6.06 11.84 7.20
C GLY A 300 6.54 10.38 7.09
N CYS A 301 6.40 9.60 8.17
CA CYS A 301 6.66 8.16 8.14
C CYS A 301 5.49 7.44 8.82
N TYR A 302 4.73 6.69 8.03
CA TYR A 302 3.56 5.94 8.46
C TYR A 302 3.89 4.46 8.59
N TRP A 303 3.33 3.86 9.62
CA TRP A 303 3.37 2.44 9.83
C TRP A 303 2.30 1.74 8.98
N SER A 304 2.68 0.66 8.30
CA SER A 304 1.73 -0.28 7.68
C SER A 304 2.17 -1.71 7.91
N TRP A 305 1.23 -2.54 8.33
CA TRP A 305 1.43 -3.95 8.62
C TRP A 305 0.05 -4.60 8.56
N GLY A 306 -0.19 -5.46 7.57
CA GLY A 306 -1.52 -5.99 7.25
C GLY A 306 -2.09 -7.03 8.23
N GLY A 307 -1.87 -6.85 9.53
CA GLY A 307 -2.56 -7.61 10.58
C GLY A 307 -3.95 -7.02 10.82
N GLY A 308 -4.99 -7.85 10.83
CA GLY A 308 -6.31 -7.43 11.25
C GLY A 308 -6.30 -7.14 12.74
N GLU A 309 -6.54 -5.87 13.09
CA GLU A 309 -7.12 -5.43 14.36
C GLU A 309 -8.31 -4.54 14.06
#